data_AF-A0A7C6YIN9-F1
#
_entry.id   AF-A0A7C6YIN9-F1
#
_cell.length_a   1.000
_cell.length_b   1.000
_cell.length_c   1.000
_cell.angle_alpha   90.00
_cell.angle_beta   90.00
_cell.angle_gamma   90.00
#
_symmetry.space_group_name_H-M   'P 1'
#
loop_
_entity.id
_entity.type
_entity.pdbx_description
1 polymer ?
#
loop_
_entity_poly.entity_id
_entity_poly.type
_entity_poly.pdbx_seq_one_letter_code
_entity_poly.pdbx_strand_id
1 'polypeptide(L)'
;MIKTLVLYESKYKTTWETSKIISLIMGPSRRCLMSKFSDDLRDFDFIVIGTPIYNGKIHPKMNVFLEKEHKWLSEKKIALFCTCFKGSEGLRVLREVEDSLGDNVLELGVFGGRLKMDRLTDSDYHAFAEYLSKEGLPPQGMDLFNKEEIVDWALRLKDIKDGLFGKLPLSQLRKEVENFLKNHNTCTLATSSVGRIRATPVEYIYNQGQIYILSEGGEKFANLLFSSKISMAVYEDYTDMNSLYGIQITGQADIVEEMTEYKHVIKLKGMDMNFVRSLPTELHMIRVDMEKVELLNSDFKKQGYSTRQVLKF
;
A
#
# COMPACT_ATOMS: atom_id res chain seq x y z
N MET A 1 8.58 -5.07 -12.62
CA MET A 1 7.62 -4.92 -11.52
C MET A 1 7.26 -6.31 -11.02
N ILE A 2 7.28 -6.52 -9.71
CA ILE A 2 6.99 -7.82 -9.07
C ILE A 2 5.51 -8.15 -9.26
N LYS A 3 5.22 -9.26 -9.92
CA LYS A 3 3.87 -9.79 -10.07
C LYS A 3 3.49 -10.62 -8.85
N THR A 4 2.28 -10.42 -8.33
CA THR A 4 1.78 -11.13 -7.14
C THR A 4 0.69 -12.13 -7.46
N LEU A 5 0.86 -13.40 -7.07
CA LEU A 5 -0.20 -14.39 -7.17
C LEU A 5 -0.86 -14.57 -5.80
N VAL A 6 -2.15 -14.29 -5.70
CA VAL A 6 -2.94 -14.53 -4.48
C VAL A 6 -3.71 -15.84 -4.63
N LEU A 7 -3.16 -16.91 -4.09
CA LEU A 7 -3.77 -18.22 -4.00
C LEU A 7 -4.66 -18.32 -2.77
N TYR A 8 -5.86 -18.86 -2.92
CA TYR A 8 -6.74 -19.05 -1.78
C TYR A 8 -7.70 -20.22 -1.96
N GLU A 9 -8.25 -20.70 -0.84
CA GLU A 9 -9.49 -21.49 -0.82
C GLU A 9 -10.49 -20.82 0.11
N SER A 10 -11.79 -21.01 -0.12
CA SER A 10 -12.83 -20.40 0.71
C SER A 10 -14.12 -21.18 0.65
N LYS A 11 -14.72 -21.44 1.82
CA LYS A 11 -16.03 -22.08 1.94
C LYS A 11 -17.15 -21.04 2.11
N TYR A 12 -17.00 -20.14 3.08
CA TYR A 12 -18.01 -19.13 3.46
C TYR A 12 -17.62 -17.69 3.14
N LYS A 13 -16.93 -17.48 2.01
CA LYS A 13 -16.58 -16.18 1.40
C LYS A 13 -15.62 -15.26 2.16
N THR A 14 -15.38 -15.42 3.47
CA THR A 14 -14.50 -14.49 4.20
C THR A 14 -13.08 -14.46 3.63
N THR A 15 -12.45 -15.62 3.45
CA THR A 15 -11.12 -15.72 2.79
C THR A 15 -11.12 -15.22 1.34
N TRP A 16 -12.25 -15.38 0.62
CA TRP A 16 -12.43 -14.82 -0.72
C TRP A 16 -12.45 -13.28 -0.71
N GLU A 17 -13.11 -12.66 0.28
CA GLU A 17 -13.13 -11.20 0.43
C GLU A 17 -11.76 -10.66 0.85
N THR A 18 -11.10 -11.32 1.81
CA THR A 18 -9.73 -10.99 2.23
C THR A 18 -8.76 -11.06 1.05
N SER A 19 -8.76 -12.17 0.29
CA SER A 19 -7.90 -12.30 -0.90
C SER A 19 -8.21 -11.26 -1.99
N LYS A 20 -9.48 -10.85 -2.14
CA LYS A 20 -9.86 -9.77 -3.06
C LYS A 20 -9.25 -8.44 -2.65
N ILE A 21 -9.33 -8.07 -1.36
CA ILE A 21 -8.76 -6.83 -0.84
C ILE A 21 -7.24 -6.82 -1.03
N ILE A 22 -6.56 -7.90 -0.62
CA ILE A 22 -5.11 -8.04 -0.79
C ILE A 22 -4.73 -7.89 -2.27
N SER A 23 -5.40 -8.61 -3.17
CA SER A 23 -5.12 -8.54 -4.61
C SER A 23 -5.24 -7.12 -5.18
N LEU A 24 -6.23 -6.33 -4.75
CA LEU A 24 -6.38 -4.94 -5.19
C LEU A 24 -5.18 -4.06 -4.77
N ILE A 25 -4.67 -4.25 -3.55
CA ILE A 25 -3.59 -3.42 -2.99
C ILE A 25 -2.22 -3.81 -3.54
N MET A 26 -2.01 -5.09 -3.86
CA MET A 26 -0.71 -5.60 -4.33
C MET A 26 -0.30 -5.12 -5.74
N GLY A 27 -1.16 -4.39 -6.46
CA GLY A 27 -0.87 -3.85 -7.79
C GLY A 27 -1.01 -4.91 -8.89
N PRO A 28 0.03 -5.20 -9.71
CA PRO A 28 -0.03 -6.24 -10.74
C PRO A 28 -0.17 -7.62 -10.11
N SER A 29 -1.40 -8.01 -9.81
CA SER A 29 -1.71 -9.24 -9.12
C SER A 29 -2.78 -10.04 -9.85
N ARG A 30 -2.74 -11.35 -9.64
CA ARG A 30 -3.80 -12.27 -10.06
C ARG A 30 -4.25 -13.05 -8.85
N ARG A 31 -5.56 -13.18 -8.67
CA ARG A 31 -6.15 -13.98 -7.62
C ARG A 31 -6.69 -15.29 -8.20
N CYS A 32 -6.35 -16.41 -7.59
CA CYS A 32 -6.67 -17.73 -8.11
C CYS A 32 -7.10 -18.67 -6.98
N LEU A 33 -8.14 -19.49 -7.24
CA LEU A 33 -8.42 -20.63 -6.37
C LEU A 33 -7.30 -21.66 -6.54
N MET A 34 -6.84 -22.29 -5.45
CA MET A 34 -5.78 -23.31 -5.54
C MET A 34 -6.19 -24.45 -6.48
N SER A 35 -7.46 -24.84 -6.45
CA SER A 35 -8.05 -25.82 -7.37
C SER A 35 -8.04 -25.42 -8.87
N LYS A 36 -7.77 -24.15 -9.18
CA LYS A 36 -7.65 -23.64 -10.56
C LYS A 36 -6.22 -23.23 -10.90
N PHE A 37 -5.24 -23.57 -10.07
CA PHE A 37 -3.85 -23.30 -10.36
C PHE A 37 -3.37 -24.11 -11.57
N SER A 38 -2.60 -23.48 -12.42
CA SER A 38 -2.03 -24.04 -13.65
C SER A 38 -0.65 -23.45 -13.89
N ASP A 39 0.13 -24.09 -14.76
CA ASP A 39 1.54 -23.76 -14.96
C ASP A 39 1.77 -22.34 -15.52
N ASP A 40 0.77 -21.72 -16.17
CA ASP A 40 0.82 -20.30 -16.62
C ASP A 40 0.96 -19.30 -15.46
N LEU A 41 0.73 -19.75 -14.22
CA LEU A 41 0.84 -18.93 -13.01
C LEU A 41 2.20 -19.05 -12.32
N ARG A 42 3.13 -19.86 -12.83
CA ARG A 42 4.45 -20.07 -12.20
C ARG A 42 5.40 -18.89 -12.33
N ASP A 43 5.18 -18.03 -13.32
CA ASP A 43 5.98 -16.83 -13.62
C ASP A 43 5.75 -15.66 -12.65
N PHE A 44 4.88 -15.83 -11.65
CA PHE A 44 4.70 -14.85 -10.59
C PHE A 44 5.85 -14.88 -9.60
N ASP A 45 6.27 -13.71 -9.14
CA ASP A 45 7.46 -13.53 -8.31
C ASP A 45 7.15 -13.70 -6.82
N PHE A 46 6.02 -13.15 -6.37
CA PHE A 46 5.59 -13.12 -4.97
C PHE A 46 4.26 -13.83 -4.79
N ILE A 47 4.19 -14.77 -3.86
CA ILE A 47 3.01 -15.64 -3.68
C ILE A 47 2.36 -15.32 -2.34
N VAL A 48 1.05 -15.04 -2.34
CA VAL A 48 0.25 -14.88 -1.13
C VAL A 48 -0.72 -16.06 -1.04
N ILE A 49 -0.71 -16.81 0.05
CA ILE A 49 -1.52 -18.03 0.22
C ILE A 49 -2.51 -17.84 1.36
N GLY A 50 -3.80 -18.01 1.07
CA GLY A 50 -4.91 -17.75 1.97
C GLY A 50 -5.79 -18.97 2.26
N THR A 51 -6.14 -19.20 3.52
CA THR A 51 -7.02 -20.33 3.89
C THR A 51 -7.96 -20.04 5.06
N PRO A 52 -9.19 -20.56 5.08
CA PRO A 52 -9.98 -20.56 6.30
C PRO A 52 -9.44 -21.62 7.27
N ILE A 53 -9.45 -21.30 8.56
CA ILE A 53 -9.20 -22.30 9.62
C ILE A 53 -10.53 -22.75 10.19
N TYR A 54 -10.79 -24.04 10.10
CA TYR A 54 -11.92 -24.71 10.72
C TYR A 54 -11.40 -25.85 11.58
N ASN A 55 -11.86 -25.94 12.83
CA ASN A 55 -11.45 -26.98 13.79
C ASN A 55 -9.91 -27.14 13.87
N GLY A 56 -9.19 -26.01 13.93
CA GLY A 56 -7.74 -25.98 14.07
C GLY A 56 -6.95 -26.52 12.89
N LYS A 57 -7.55 -26.60 11.70
CA LYS A 57 -6.91 -27.13 10.49
C LYS A 57 -7.08 -26.19 9.31
N ILE A 58 -6.09 -26.17 8.43
CA ILE A 58 -6.22 -25.52 7.12
C ILE A 58 -7.20 -26.28 6.23
N HIS A 59 -7.72 -25.60 5.21
CA HIS A 59 -8.57 -26.21 4.21
C HIS A 59 -7.88 -27.42 3.53
N PRO A 60 -8.53 -28.60 3.36
CA PRO A 60 -7.89 -29.81 2.83
C PRO A 60 -7.23 -29.63 1.46
N LYS A 61 -7.87 -28.85 0.57
CA LYS A 61 -7.29 -28.51 -0.74
C LYS A 61 -5.96 -27.75 -0.64
N MET A 62 -5.73 -27.00 0.43
CA MET A 62 -4.46 -26.33 0.66
C MET A 62 -3.38 -27.35 1.05
N ASN A 63 -3.66 -28.34 1.91
CA ASN A 63 -2.70 -29.41 2.20
C ASN A 63 -2.23 -30.09 0.91
N VAL A 64 -3.19 -30.53 0.09
CA VAL A 64 -2.89 -31.18 -1.21
C VAL A 64 -2.07 -30.26 -2.13
N PHE A 65 -2.39 -28.96 -2.15
CA PHE A 65 -1.66 -27.99 -2.95
C PHE A 65 -0.22 -27.80 -2.47
N LEU A 66 0.00 -27.64 -1.16
CA LEU A 66 1.31 -27.45 -0.58
C LEU A 66 2.22 -28.66 -0.81
N GLU A 67 1.69 -29.88 -0.64
CA GLU A 67 2.42 -31.12 -0.92
C GLU A 67 2.81 -31.23 -2.39
N LYS A 68 1.84 -31.00 -3.29
CA LYS A 68 2.05 -31.12 -4.74
C LYS A 68 3.03 -30.09 -5.28
N GLU A 69 2.92 -28.84 -4.82
CA GLU A 69 3.66 -27.70 -5.36
C GLU A 69 4.86 -27.29 -4.50
N HIS A 70 5.23 -28.11 -3.50
CA HIS A 70 6.32 -27.85 -2.55
C HIS A 70 7.60 -27.36 -3.22
N LYS A 71 8.07 -28.07 -4.26
CA LYS A 71 9.30 -27.72 -4.99
C LYS A 71 9.24 -26.30 -5.56
N TRP A 72 8.15 -25.95 -6.23
CA TRP A 72 7.97 -24.61 -6.80
C TRP A 72 7.86 -23.54 -5.72
N LEU A 73 7.10 -23.80 -4.65
CA LEU A 73 6.97 -22.87 -3.53
C LEU A 73 8.30 -22.61 -2.83
N SER A 74 9.19 -23.60 -2.74
CA SER A 74 10.52 -23.46 -2.13
C SER A 74 11.47 -22.49 -2.86
N GLU A 75 11.12 -22.09 -4.08
CA GLU A 75 11.88 -21.12 -4.88
C GLU A 75 11.25 -19.71 -4.84
N LYS A 76 10.10 -19.55 -4.17
CA LYS A 76 9.32 -18.30 -4.17
C LYS A 76 9.40 -17.57 -2.84
N LYS A 77 9.10 -16.28 -2.88
CA LYS A 77 8.84 -15.48 -1.68
C LYS A 77 7.35 -15.50 -1.36
N ILE A 78 7.01 -15.87 -0.13
CA ILE A 78 5.66 -16.25 0.27
C ILE A 78 5.17 -15.35 1.41
N ALA A 79 3.90 -14.99 1.40
CA ALA A 79 3.18 -14.55 2.59
C ALA A 79 1.97 -15.46 2.81
N LEU A 80 1.69 -15.79 4.07
CA LEU A 80 0.55 -16.63 4.43
C LEU A 80 -0.51 -15.78 5.13
N PHE A 81 -1.77 -16.06 4.87
CA PHE A 81 -2.83 -15.55 5.73
C PHE A 81 -3.93 -16.57 6.00
N CYS A 82 -4.64 -16.38 7.09
CA CYS A 82 -5.82 -17.16 7.39
C CYS A 82 -6.99 -16.31 7.89
N THR A 83 -8.19 -16.89 7.81
CA THR A 83 -9.40 -16.33 8.43
C THR A 83 -9.95 -17.30 9.46
N CYS A 84 -10.18 -16.86 10.69
CA CYS A 84 -10.59 -17.71 11.82
C CYS A 84 -11.40 -16.92 12.88
N PHE A 85 -11.99 -17.61 13.86
CA PHE A 85 -12.60 -16.95 15.03
C PHE A 85 -11.64 -16.79 16.21
N LYS A 86 -10.65 -17.68 16.32
CA LYS A 86 -9.66 -17.65 17.39
C LYS A 86 -8.28 -17.32 16.84
N GLY A 87 -7.85 -16.08 16.99
CA GLY A 87 -6.60 -15.57 16.42
C GLY A 87 -5.36 -16.36 16.84
N SER A 88 -5.26 -16.76 18.11
CA SER A 88 -4.13 -17.57 18.61
C SER A 88 -4.04 -18.95 17.94
N GLU A 89 -5.19 -19.56 17.66
CA GLU A 89 -5.26 -20.83 16.94
C GLU A 89 -4.92 -20.66 15.46
N GLY A 90 -5.42 -19.59 14.82
CA GLY A 90 -5.05 -19.24 13.45
C GLY A 90 -3.55 -19.04 13.30
N LEU A 91 -2.92 -18.33 14.23
CA LEU A 91 -1.47 -18.11 14.24
C LEU A 91 -0.70 -19.42 14.41
N ARG A 92 -1.10 -20.29 15.36
CA ARG A 92 -0.48 -21.62 15.54
C ARG A 92 -0.49 -22.42 14.24
N VAL A 93 -1.64 -22.48 13.57
CA VAL A 93 -1.79 -23.24 12.33
C VAL A 93 -0.97 -22.63 11.19
N LEU A 94 -0.88 -21.29 11.10
CA LEU A 94 -0.01 -20.66 10.11
C LEU A 94 1.48 -20.93 10.37
N ARG A 95 1.92 -21.00 11.64
CA ARG A 95 3.29 -21.39 11.99
C ARG A 95 3.62 -22.82 11.56
N GLU A 96 2.68 -23.76 11.73
CA GLU A 96 2.86 -25.14 11.24
C GLU A 96 3.03 -25.21 9.71
N VAL A 97 2.32 -24.36 8.97
CA VAL A 97 2.49 -24.24 7.52
C VAL A 97 3.82 -23.57 7.17
N GLU A 98 4.20 -22.52 7.89
CA GLU A 98 5.48 -21.84 7.73
C GLU A 98 6.66 -22.79 7.93
N ASP A 99 6.63 -23.62 8.99
CA ASP A 99 7.66 -24.63 9.27
C ASP A 99 7.84 -25.60 8.10
N SER A 100 6.77 -25.89 7.34
CA SER A 100 6.84 -26.75 6.15
C SER A 100 7.38 -26.05 4.89
N LEU A 101 7.35 -24.71 4.84
CA LEU A 101 7.80 -23.90 3.69
C LEU A 101 9.16 -23.25 3.91
N GLY A 102 9.63 -23.19 5.17
CA GLY A 102 10.92 -22.65 5.59
C GLY A 102 11.04 -21.13 5.44
N ASP A 103 12.29 -20.65 5.34
CA ASP A 103 12.69 -19.22 5.33
C ASP A 103 12.14 -18.39 4.15
N ASN A 104 11.31 -18.98 3.31
CA ASN A 104 10.66 -18.33 2.19
C ASN A 104 9.40 -17.56 2.59
N VAL A 105 8.83 -17.86 3.75
CA VAL A 105 7.68 -17.14 4.30
C VAL A 105 8.16 -15.85 4.95
N LEU A 106 7.66 -14.73 4.46
CA LEU A 106 8.10 -13.39 4.86
C LEU A 106 7.16 -12.70 5.84
N GLU A 107 5.90 -13.13 5.90
CA GLU A 107 4.87 -12.48 6.72
C GLU A 107 3.66 -13.42 6.91
N LEU A 108 3.05 -13.35 8.10
CA LEU A 108 1.82 -14.06 8.46
C LEU A 108 0.69 -13.06 8.76
N GLY A 109 -0.51 -13.31 8.23
CA GLY A 109 -1.71 -12.51 8.47
C GLY A 109 -2.83 -13.35 9.09
N VAL A 110 -3.30 -12.99 10.29
CA VAL A 110 -4.44 -13.67 10.93
C VAL A 110 -5.60 -12.70 11.01
N PHE A 111 -6.71 -13.03 10.35
CA PHE A 111 -7.87 -12.15 10.24
C PHE A 111 -9.13 -12.80 10.81
N GLY A 112 -10.04 -11.97 11.32
CA GLY A 112 -11.33 -12.43 11.81
C GLY A 112 -12.23 -12.96 10.70
N GLY A 113 -12.87 -14.10 10.98
CA GLY A 113 -13.85 -14.74 10.11
C GLY A 113 -15.27 -14.15 10.22
N ARG A 114 -16.16 -14.55 9.31
CA ARG A 114 -17.62 -14.41 9.44
C ARG A 114 -18.32 -15.76 9.45
N LEU A 115 -19.24 -15.92 10.40
CA LEU A 115 -20.20 -17.01 10.47
C LEU A 115 -21.60 -16.44 10.28
N LYS A 116 -22.26 -16.84 9.20
CA LYS A 116 -23.68 -16.56 8.97
C LYS A 116 -24.41 -17.90 8.91
N MET A 117 -25.22 -18.19 9.92
CA MET A 117 -25.82 -19.50 10.10
C MET A 117 -26.74 -19.90 8.93
N ASP A 118 -27.41 -18.92 8.32
CA ASP A 118 -28.29 -19.06 7.15
C ASP A 118 -27.57 -19.43 5.84
N ARG A 119 -26.22 -19.43 5.82
CA ARG A 119 -25.40 -19.76 4.64
C ARG A 119 -24.68 -21.11 4.76
N LEU A 120 -24.90 -21.82 5.86
CA LEU A 120 -24.25 -23.11 6.13
C LEU A 120 -24.98 -24.25 5.42
N THR A 121 -24.26 -25.33 5.13
CA THR A 121 -24.91 -26.61 4.83
C THR A 121 -25.51 -27.18 6.11
N ASP A 122 -26.47 -28.11 6.02
CA ASP A 122 -27.07 -28.74 7.21
C ASP A 122 -26.01 -29.36 8.13
N SER A 123 -25.04 -30.08 7.55
CA SER A 123 -23.95 -30.68 8.32
C SER A 123 -23.07 -29.65 9.03
N ASP A 124 -22.77 -28.53 8.36
CA ASP A 124 -21.95 -27.48 8.96
C ASP A 124 -22.75 -26.67 9.98
N TYR A 125 -24.05 -26.47 9.76
CA TYR A 125 -24.94 -25.80 10.69
C TYR A 125 -24.93 -26.51 12.04
N HIS A 126 -25.12 -27.83 12.06
CA HIS A 126 -25.09 -28.61 13.30
C HIS A 126 -23.72 -28.51 14.00
N ALA A 127 -22.63 -28.66 13.26
CA ALA A 127 -21.28 -28.56 13.82
C ALA A 127 -20.98 -27.17 14.41
N PHE A 128 -21.36 -26.10 13.71
CA PHE A 128 -21.16 -24.74 14.21
C PHE A 128 -22.10 -24.39 15.37
N ALA A 129 -23.36 -24.86 15.35
CA ALA A 129 -24.29 -24.64 16.45
C ALA A 129 -23.80 -25.31 17.76
N GLU A 130 -23.29 -26.54 17.66
CA GLU A 130 -22.66 -27.24 18.78
C GLU A 130 -21.42 -26.50 19.30
N TYR A 131 -20.53 -26.08 18.39
CA TYR A 131 -19.34 -25.29 18.73
C TYR A 131 -19.69 -23.99 19.44
N LEU A 132 -20.63 -23.20 18.89
CA LEU A 132 -21.06 -21.94 19.48
C LEU A 132 -21.64 -22.17 20.89
N SER A 133 -22.47 -23.19 21.06
CA SER A 133 -23.04 -23.55 22.36
C SER A 133 -21.95 -23.94 23.37
N LYS A 134 -20.96 -24.73 22.95
CA LYS A 134 -19.87 -25.21 23.81
C LYS A 134 -18.96 -24.06 24.27
N GLU A 135 -18.67 -23.13 23.38
CA GLU A 135 -17.78 -21.99 23.65
C GLU A 135 -18.53 -20.79 24.28
N GLY A 136 -19.86 -20.88 24.47
CA GLY A 136 -20.68 -19.78 24.99
C GLY A 136 -20.77 -18.58 24.05
N LEU A 137 -20.69 -18.82 22.74
CA LEU A 137 -20.69 -17.81 21.69
C LEU A 137 -22.12 -17.57 21.13
N PRO A 138 -22.37 -16.42 20.46
CA PRO A 138 -23.71 -16.07 19.99
C PRO A 138 -24.27 -17.09 18.97
N PRO A 139 -25.47 -17.66 19.21
CA PRO A 139 -26.04 -18.70 18.34
C PRO A 139 -26.43 -18.20 16.94
N GLN A 140 -26.62 -16.89 16.77
CA GLN A 140 -26.89 -16.25 15.48
C GLN A 140 -25.67 -16.19 14.54
N GLY A 141 -24.48 -16.56 15.03
CA GLY A 141 -23.22 -16.40 14.33
C GLY A 141 -22.46 -15.16 14.77
N MET A 142 -21.36 -14.87 14.05
CA MET A 142 -20.39 -13.85 14.45
C MET A 142 -19.80 -13.15 13.22
N ASP A 143 -19.48 -11.87 13.37
CA ASP A 143 -18.76 -11.09 12.37
C ASP A 143 -17.55 -10.43 13.02
N LEU A 144 -16.38 -11.04 12.83
CA LEU A 144 -15.09 -10.50 13.28
C LEU A 144 -14.30 -9.90 12.10
N PHE A 145 -14.92 -9.73 10.93
CA PHE A 145 -14.21 -9.30 9.75
C PHE A 145 -13.85 -7.82 9.85
N ASN A 146 -12.56 -7.55 10.04
CA ASN A 146 -12.02 -6.21 10.03
C ASN A 146 -11.35 -5.90 8.70
N LYS A 147 -11.97 -5.04 7.90
CA LYS A 147 -11.42 -4.63 6.60
C LYS A 147 -10.14 -3.81 6.74
N GLU A 148 -10.04 -2.97 7.78
CA GLU A 148 -8.91 -2.06 7.99
C GLU A 148 -7.63 -2.84 8.30
N GLU A 149 -7.71 -3.86 9.18
CA GLU A 149 -6.58 -4.76 9.47
C GLU A 149 -6.03 -5.44 8.22
N ILE A 150 -6.91 -5.85 7.30
CA ILE A 150 -6.52 -6.49 6.03
C ILE A 150 -5.82 -5.48 5.12
N VAL A 151 -6.32 -4.24 5.06
CA VAL A 151 -5.71 -3.15 4.28
C VAL A 151 -4.31 -2.86 4.82
N ASP A 152 -4.16 -2.70 6.13
CA ASP A 152 -2.88 -2.41 6.76
C ASP A 152 -1.86 -3.53 6.53
N TRP A 153 -2.30 -4.79 6.66
CA TRP A 153 -1.43 -5.93 6.38
C TRP A 153 -1.03 -6.00 4.91
N ALA A 154 -1.95 -5.75 3.97
CA ALA A 154 -1.63 -5.73 2.54
C ALA A 154 -0.69 -4.58 2.17
N LEU A 155 -0.77 -3.42 2.83
CA LEU A 155 0.19 -2.33 2.67
C LEU A 155 1.58 -2.71 3.19
N ARG A 156 1.67 -3.39 4.34
CA ARG A 156 2.95 -3.96 4.82
C ARG A 156 3.52 -4.98 3.83
N LEU A 157 2.70 -5.88 3.30
CA LEU A 157 3.12 -6.82 2.25
C LEU A 157 3.62 -6.10 1.01
N LYS A 158 2.99 -5.01 0.61
CA LYS A 158 3.44 -4.21 -0.53
C LYS A 158 4.84 -3.64 -0.27
N ASP A 159 5.12 -3.16 0.93
CA ASP A 159 6.46 -2.66 1.30
C ASP A 159 7.51 -3.78 1.33
N ILE A 160 7.17 -4.97 1.87
CA ILE A 160 8.03 -6.16 1.82
C ILE A 160 8.32 -6.53 0.37
N LYS A 161 7.27 -6.65 -0.44
CA LYS A 161 7.35 -6.99 -1.87
C LYS A 161 8.25 -6.01 -2.59
N ASP A 162 7.99 -4.71 -2.47
CA ASP A 162 8.75 -3.68 -3.19
C ASP A 162 10.22 -3.62 -2.75
N GLY A 163 10.57 -4.23 -1.60
CA GLY A 163 11.93 -4.43 -1.13
C GLY A 163 12.66 -5.68 -1.67
N LEU A 164 12.01 -6.57 -2.42
CA LEU A 164 12.61 -7.82 -2.90
C LEU A 164 13.57 -7.63 -4.08
N PHE A 165 13.45 -6.53 -4.83
CA PHE A 165 14.36 -6.20 -5.92
C PHE A 165 15.41 -5.17 -5.50
N GLY A 166 16.45 -5.02 -6.33
CA GLY A 166 17.56 -4.11 -6.09
C GLY A 166 17.10 -2.70 -5.73
N LYS A 167 17.61 -2.22 -4.59
CA LYS A 167 17.45 -0.82 -4.18
C LYS A 167 18.65 -0.02 -4.68
N LEU A 168 18.40 1.20 -5.12
CA LEU A 168 19.48 2.14 -5.38
C LEU A 168 20.22 2.43 -4.07
N PRO A 169 21.55 2.65 -4.11
CA PRO A 169 22.27 3.26 -2.99
C PRO A 169 21.57 4.56 -2.57
N LEU A 170 21.45 4.80 -1.25
CA LEU A 170 20.68 5.92 -0.71
C LEU A 170 21.13 7.27 -1.27
N SER A 171 22.43 7.48 -1.44
CA SER A 171 23.00 8.69 -2.03
C SER A 171 22.57 8.90 -3.49
N GLN A 172 22.53 7.82 -4.28
CA GLN A 172 22.07 7.86 -5.67
C GLN A 172 20.57 8.13 -5.74
N LEU A 173 19.76 7.47 -4.90
CA LEU A 173 18.33 7.70 -4.83
C LEU A 173 18.00 9.15 -4.44
N ARG A 174 18.69 9.70 -3.43
CA ARG A 174 18.55 11.11 -3.04
C ARG A 174 18.86 12.04 -4.21
N LYS A 175 20.01 11.84 -4.86
CA LYS A 175 20.41 12.65 -6.03
C LYS A 175 19.37 12.60 -7.15
N GLU A 176 18.80 11.42 -7.41
CA GLU A 176 17.79 11.24 -8.44
C GLU A 176 16.50 11.99 -8.12
N VAL A 177 16.01 11.88 -6.87
CA VAL A 177 14.83 12.62 -6.40
C VAL A 177 15.07 14.14 -6.46
N GLU A 178 16.24 14.62 -6.02
CA GLU A 178 16.56 16.04 -6.09
C GLU A 178 16.61 16.56 -7.53
N ASN A 179 17.26 15.81 -8.43
CA ASN A 179 17.36 16.19 -9.83
C ASN A 179 15.98 16.23 -10.49
N PHE A 180 15.13 15.25 -10.21
CA PHE A 180 13.76 15.23 -10.72
C PHE A 180 12.99 16.47 -10.26
N LEU A 181 13.01 16.76 -8.96
CA LEU A 181 12.34 17.93 -8.39
C LEU A 181 12.89 19.27 -8.90
N LYS A 182 14.21 19.38 -9.14
CA LYS A 182 14.85 20.60 -9.70
C LYS A 182 14.45 20.85 -11.16
N ASN A 183 14.26 19.79 -11.93
CA ASN A 183 13.96 19.89 -13.36
C ASN A 183 12.46 20.04 -13.66
N HIS A 184 11.62 20.03 -12.64
CA HIS A 184 10.18 20.23 -12.72
C HIS A 184 9.77 21.45 -11.90
N ASN A 185 8.63 22.05 -12.25
CA ASN A 185 8.12 23.24 -11.59
C ASN A 185 6.62 23.18 -11.28
N THR A 186 5.94 22.08 -11.63
CA THR A 186 4.49 21.93 -11.48
C THR A 186 4.18 20.63 -10.76
N CYS A 187 3.21 20.67 -9.86
CA CYS A 187 2.74 19.49 -9.15
C CYS A 187 1.22 19.50 -8.99
N THR A 188 0.67 18.34 -8.63
CA THR A 188 -0.67 18.26 -8.03
C THR A 188 -0.51 18.15 -6.53
N LEU A 189 -0.94 19.17 -5.79
CA LEU A 189 -1.01 19.14 -4.32
C LEU A 189 -2.39 18.63 -3.90
N ALA A 190 -2.42 17.46 -3.27
CA ALA A 190 -3.60 16.90 -2.64
C ALA A 190 -3.62 17.20 -1.14
N THR A 191 -4.69 17.82 -0.68
CA THR A 191 -4.94 18.13 0.73
C THR A 191 -6.28 17.52 1.15
N SER A 192 -6.41 17.18 2.44
CA SER A 192 -7.67 16.64 2.97
C SER A 192 -7.92 17.09 4.40
N SER A 193 -9.19 17.28 4.73
CA SER A 193 -9.68 17.41 6.10
C SER A 193 -11.01 16.65 6.23
N VAL A 194 -11.60 16.58 7.41
CA VAL A 194 -12.85 15.83 7.62
C VAL A 194 -13.93 16.30 6.64
N GLY A 195 -14.41 15.39 5.79
CA GLY A 195 -15.45 15.67 4.80
C GLY A 195 -15.00 16.45 3.56
N ARG A 196 -13.69 16.75 3.40
CA ARG A 196 -13.17 17.55 2.28
C ARG A 196 -11.89 16.95 1.72
N ILE A 197 -11.85 16.82 0.40
CA ILE A 197 -10.66 16.41 -0.36
C ILE A 197 -10.45 17.42 -1.49
N ARG A 198 -9.20 17.78 -1.76
CA ARG A 198 -8.87 18.72 -2.83
C ARG A 198 -7.57 18.31 -3.49
N ALA A 199 -7.55 18.27 -4.82
CA ALA A 199 -6.34 18.21 -5.63
C ALA A 199 -6.21 19.53 -6.40
N THR A 200 -5.09 20.22 -6.24
CA THR A 200 -4.84 21.51 -6.90
C THR A 200 -3.55 21.42 -7.73
N PRO A 201 -3.61 21.58 -9.06
CA PRO A 201 -2.43 21.82 -9.88
C PRO A 201 -1.83 23.18 -9.51
N VAL A 202 -0.55 23.20 -9.16
CA VAL A 202 0.16 24.42 -8.73
C VAL A 202 1.60 24.38 -9.21
N GLU A 203 2.18 25.56 -9.40
CA GLU A 203 3.62 25.68 -9.54
C GLU A 203 4.31 25.57 -8.18
N TYR A 204 5.50 24.99 -8.16
CA TYR A 204 6.36 24.92 -6.99
C TYR A 204 7.79 25.39 -7.30
N ILE A 205 8.52 25.71 -6.26
CA ILE A 205 9.94 26.04 -6.26
C ILE A 205 10.63 25.00 -5.38
N TYR A 206 11.71 24.41 -5.89
CA TYR A 206 12.51 23.48 -5.11
C TYR A 206 13.88 24.08 -4.79
N ASN A 207 14.25 24.07 -3.51
CA ASN A 207 15.55 24.56 -3.06
C ASN A 207 16.04 23.74 -1.86
N GLN A 208 17.23 23.14 -1.97
CA GLN A 208 17.96 22.48 -0.88
C GLN A 208 17.11 21.48 -0.05
N GLY A 209 16.34 20.62 -0.70
CA GLY A 209 15.51 19.62 0.01
C GLY A 209 14.12 20.13 0.40
N GLN A 210 13.82 21.39 0.13
CA GLN A 210 12.53 22.00 0.45
C GLN A 210 11.72 22.31 -0.80
N ILE A 211 10.40 22.10 -0.71
CA ILE A 211 9.43 22.49 -1.74
C ILE A 211 8.62 23.66 -1.21
N TYR A 212 8.46 24.69 -2.05
CA TYR A 212 7.67 25.89 -1.75
C TYR A 212 6.63 26.12 -2.84
N ILE A 213 5.43 26.55 -2.45
CA ILE A 213 4.34 26.90 -3.36
C ILE A 213 3.88 28.31 -3.01
N LEU A 214 3.90 29.20 -4.00
CA LEU A 214 3.32 30.54 -3.88
C LEU A 214 1.87 30.50 -4.38
N SER A 215 0.95 31.11 -3.65
CA SER A 215 -0.48 30.98 -3.95
C SER A 215 -1.32 32.18 -3.50
N GLU A 216 -2.25 32.59 -4.36
CA GLU A 216 -3.29 33.61 -4.06
C GLU A 216 -4.45 33.07 -3.19
N GLY A 217 -4.23 32.03 -2.38
CA GLY A 217 -5.30 31.39 -1.61
C GLY A 217 -6.01 30.21 -2.33
N GLY A 218 -7.31 30.05 -2.06
CA GLY A 218 -8.17 29.00 -2.65
C GLY A 218 -8.45 27.79 -1.73
N GLU A 219 -9.27 26.85 -2.22
CA GLU A 219 -9.86 25.76 -1.40
C GLU A 219 -8.85 24.85 -0.69
N LYS A 220 -7.61 24.74 -1.20
CA LYS A 220 -6.54 23.98 -0.53
C LYS A 220 -6.30 24.45 0.90
N PHE A 221 -6.42 25.76 1.16
CA PHE A 221 -6.26 26.34 2.49
C PHE A 221 -7.37 25.88 3.46
N ALA A 222 -8.59 25.63 2.99
CA ALA A 222 -9.66 25.11 3.84
C ALA A 222 -9.35 23.72 4.43
N ASN A 223 -8.44 22.96 3.82
CA ASN A 223 -7.91 21.73 4.39
C ASN A 223 -6.67 21.99 5.26
N LEU A 224 -5.72 22.81 4.76
CA LEU A 224 -4.46 23.10 5.46
C LEU A 224 -4.64 23.77 6.82
N LEU A 225 -5.72 24.54 7.01
CA LEU A 225 -6.06 25.12 8.31
C LEU A 225 -6.40 24.08 9.39
N PHE A 226 -6.71 22.83 9.02
CA PHE A 226 -7.10 21.77 9.96
C PHE A 226 -6.17 20.55 9.90
N SER A 227 -5.40 20.39 8.84
CA SER A 227 -4.46 19.28 8.68
C SER A 227 -3.27 19.68 7.85
N SER A 228 -2.06 19.48 8.39
CA SER A 228 -0.81 19.64 7.65
C SER A 228 -0.57 18.49 6.68
N LYS A 229 -1.27 17.35 6.79
CA LYS A 229 -1.00 16.15 5.98
C LYS A 229 -1.37 16.38 4.52
N ILE A 230 -0.41 16.12 3.64
CA ILE A 230 -0.58 16.24 2.19
C ILE A 230 -0.10 15.00 1.45
N SER A 231 -0.58 14.86 0.21
CA SER A 231 0.10 14.09 -0.81
C SER A 231 0.39 14.99 -2.00
N MET A 232 1.56 14.87 -2.60
CA MET A 232 1.95 15.66 -3.78
C MET A 232 2.45 14.72 -4.87
N ALA A 233 2.08 15.01 -6.11
CA ALA A 233 2.53 14.24 -7.28
C ALA A 233 3.19 15.16 -8.31
N VAL A 234 4.33 14.73 -8.84
CA VAL A 234 5.04 15.33 -9.97
C VAL A 234 5.36 14.20 -10.93
N TYR A 235 4.95 14.31 -12.18
CA TYR A 235 5.07 13.22 -13.15
C TYR A 235 5.16 13.78 -14.56
N GLU A 236 5.86 13.03 -15.41
CA GLU A 236 5.91 13.27 -16.84
C GLU A 236 4.61 12.81 -17.49
N ASP A 237 4.29 13.36 -18.66
CA ASP A 237 3.18 12.88 -19.48
C ASP A 237 3.35 11.40 -19.81
N TYR A 238 2.28 10.63 -19.62
CA TYR A 238 2.30 9.21 -19.94
C TYR A 238 2.36 9.00 -21.45
N THR A 239 3.44 8.35 -21.91
CA THR A 239 3.57 7.93 -23.32
C THR A 239 3.37 6.43 -23.48
N ASP A 240 4.07 5.60 -22.70
CA ASP A 240 3.90 4.16 -22.68
C ASP A 240 4.35 3.52 -21.34
N MET A 241 4.18 2.20 -21.21
CA MET A 241 4.53 1.48 -19.98
C MET A 241 6.04 1.39 -19.72
N ASN A 242 6.89 1.67 -20.71
CA ASN A 242 8.35 1.62 -20.63
C ASN A 242 8.98 2.99 -20.38
N SER A 243 8.19 4.07 -20.29
CA SER A 243 8.65 5.45 -20.09
C SER A 243 8.14 6.10 -18.80
N LEU A 244 7.65 5.30 -17.85
CA LEU A 244 7.13 5.79 -16.58
C LEU A 244 8.22 6.54 -15.79
N TYR A 245 8.02 7.84 -15.56
CA TYR A 245 8.86 8.65 -14.69
C TYR A 245 8.02 9.63 -13.88
N GLY A 246 8.04 9.49 -12.56
CA GLY A 246 7.29 10.36 -11.67
C GLY A 246 7.52 10.05 -10.20
N ILE A 247 7.20 11.01 -9.35
CA ILE A 247 7.28 10.90 -7.90
C ILE A 247 5.92 11.15 -7.26
N GLN A 248 5.66 10.39 -6.20
CA GLN A 248 4.63 10.67 -5.22
C GLN A 248 5.30 11.00 -3.89
N ILE A 249 4.85 12.07 -3.26
CA ILE A 249 5.35 12.56 -1.98
C ILE A 249 4.23 12.44 -0.96
N THR A 250 4.55 11.83 0.18
CA THR A 250 3.78 11.96 1.42
C THR A 250 4.56 12.92 2.31
N GLY A 251 3.87 13.89 2.90
CA GLY A 251 4.52 14.87 3.75
C GLY A 251 3.54 15.75 4.50
N GLN A 252 4.09 16.84 5.04
CA GLN A 252 3.35 17.88 5.72
C GLN A 252 3.50 19.21 4.99
N ALA A 253 2.49 20.07 5.10
CA ALA A 253 2.49 21.40 4.54
C ALA A 253 2.20 22.43 5.64
N ASP A 254 3.03 23.46 5.68
CA ASP A 254 2.91 24.61 6.56
C ASP A 254 2.60 25.87 5.75
N ILE A 255 1.69 26.70 6.26
CA ILE A 255 1.49 28.06 5.74
C ILE A 255 2.53 28.95 6.41
N VAL A 256 3.49 29.45 5.65
CA VAL A 256 4.65 30.16 6.22
C VAL A 256 4.35 31.65 6.41
N GLU A 257 4.49 32.11 7.64
CA GLU A 257 4.34 33.52 8.03
C GLU A 257 5.69 34.23 8.24
N GLU A 258 6.81 33.49 8.28
CA GLU A 258 8.15 34.03 8.54
C GLU A 258 8.67 34.81 7.33
N MET A 259 8.92 36.12 7.52
CA MET A 259 9.23 37.04 6.44
C MET A 259 10.61 36.85 5.81
N THR A 260 11.59 36.29 6.52
CA THR A 260 12.94 36.05 6.00
C THR A 260 12.93 34.91 4.99
N GLU A 261 12.29 33.79 5.32
CA GLU A 261 12.06 32.64 4.46
C GLU A 261 11.19 33.05 3.26
N TYR A 262 10.10 33.79 3.50
CA TYR A 262 9.24 34.29 2.43
C TYR A 262 10.03 35.13 1.41
N LYS A 263 10.81 36.12 1.87
CA LYS A 263 11.65 36.97 1.00
C LYS A 263 12.68 36.16 0.22
N HIS A 264 13.28 35.15 0.85
CA HIS A 264 14.23 34.26 0.20
C HIS A 264 13.58 33.51 -0.96
N VAL A 265 12.39 32.94 -0.76
CA VAL A 265 11.65 32.21 -1.81
C VAL A 265 11.17 33.14 -2.94
N ILE A 266 10.70 34.36 -2.62
CA ILE A 266 10.37 35.37 -3.63
C ILE A 266 11.57 35.68 -4.53
N LYS A 267 12.77 35.84 -3.94
CA LYS A 267 14.01 36.04 -4.69
C LYS A 267 14.37 34.83 -5.55
N LEU A 268 14.19 33.61 -5.03
CA LEU A 268 14.40 32.37 -5.81
C LEU A 268 13.47 32.28 -7.03
N LYS A 269 12.24 32.78 -6.93
CA LYS A 269 11.28 32.86 -8.06
C LYS A 269 11.63 33.96 -9.07
N GLY A 270 12.65 34.78 -8.80
CA GLY A 270 13.05 35.90 -9.66
C GLY A 270 12.18 37.15 -9.49
N MET A 271 11.43 37.25 -8.38
CA MET A 271 10.62 38.42 -8.05
C MET A 271 11.28 39.26 -6.95
N ASP A 272 10.80 40.49 -6.78
CA ASP A 272 11.14 41.34 -5.64
C ASP A 272 9.91 41.66 -4.78
N MET A 273 10.15 42.14 -3.56
CA MET A 273 9.08 42.43 -2.60
C MET A 273 8.24 43.67 -2.95
N ASN A 274 8.75 44.60 -3.77
CA ASN A 274 7.97 45.76 -4.18
C ASN A 274 6.92 45.33 -5.20
N PHE A 275 7.29 44.46 -6.15
CA PHE A 275 6.36 43.83 -7.08
C PHE A 275 5.28 43.03 -6.33
N VAL A 276 5.68 42.17 -5.38
CA VAL A 276 4.72 41.37 -4.58
C VAL A 276 3.74 42.26 -3.82
N ARG A 277 4.21 43.38 -3.24
CA ARG A 277 3.34 44.36 -2.55
C ARG A 277 2.43 45.15 -3.49
N SER A 278 2.76 45.24 -4.77
CA SER A 278 1.90 45.89 -5.77
C SER A 278 0.80 45.00 -6.32
N LEU A 279 0.81 43.70 -6.00
CA LEU A 279 -0.24 42.78 -6.43
C LEU A 279 -1.59 43.16 -5.78
N PRO A 280 -2.71 43.00 -6.50
CA PRO A 280 -4.03 43.29 -5.96
C PRO A 280 -4.49 42.25 -4.92
N THR A 281 -3.75 41.15 -4.78
CA THR A 281 -4.03 40.01 -3.91
C THR A 281 -2.82 39.68 -3.05
N GLU A 282 -3.06 39.10 -1.88
CA GLU A 282 -2.00 38.51 -1.08
C GLU A 282 -1.46 37.25 -1.76
N LEU A 283 -0.14 37.10 -1.71
CA LEU A 283 0.54 35.91 -2.18
C LEU A 283 1.04 35.14 -0.96
N HIS A 284 0.35 34.05 -0.61
CA HIS A 284 0.72 33.19 0.51
C HIS A 284 1.81 32.20 0.09
N MET A 285 2.58 31.72 1.05
CA MET A 285 3.58 30.67 0.84
C MET A 285 3.22 29.42 1.62
N ILE A 286 3.23 28.29 0.93
CA ILE A 286 3.13 26.95 1.53
C ILE A 286 4.51 26.31 1.42
N ARG A 287 5.06 25.84 2.53
CA ARG A 287 6.25 24.98 2.57
C ARG A 287 5.79 23.53 2.70
N VAL A 288 6.39 22.62 1.93
CA VAL A 288 6.13 21.18 2.03
C VAL A 288 7.36 20.46 2.56
N ASP A 289 7.21 19.84 3.72
CA ASP A 289 8.19 18.98 4.38
C ASP A 289 7.96 17.52 3.95
N MET A 290 8.93 16.95 3.25
CA MET A 290 8.82 15.58 2.72
C MET A 290 9.10 14.54 3.81
N GLU A 291 8.20 13.57 3.97
CA GLU A 291 8.41 12.42 4.88
C GLU A 291 8.78 11.15 4.11
N LYS A 292 8.15 10.96 2.95
CA LYS A 292 8.36 9.80 2.07
C LYS A 292 8.19 10.19 0.62
N VAL A 293 9.15 9.80 -0.22
CA VAL A 293 9.09 9.95 -1.67
C VAL A 293 9.11 8.57 -2.31
N GLU A 294 8.11 8.30 -3.14
CA GLU A 294 7.98 7.11 -3.96
C GLU A 294 8.32 7.48 -5.40
N LEU A 295 9.50 7.09 -5.87
CA LEU A 295 9.97 7.35 -7.22
C LEU A 295 9.66 6.14 -8.11
N LEU A 296 8.92 6.37 -9.19
CA LEU A 296 8.71 5.40 -10.26
C LEU A 296 9.57 5.82 -11.46
N ASN A 297 10.49 4.96 -11.86
CA ASN A 297 11.31 5.14 -13.06
C ASN A 297 11.50 3.78 -13.76
N SER A 298 11.04 3.66 -15.00
CA SER A 298 11.16 2.43 -15.81
C SER A 298 12.61 2.08 -16.16
N ASP A 299 13.51 3.07 -16.26
CA ASP A 299 14.92 2.89 -16.63
C ASP A 299 15.73 2.17 -15.56
N PHE A 300 15.29 2.19 -14.30
CA PHE A 300 15.94 1.45 -13.22
C PHE A 300 15.99 -0.06 -13.48
N LYS A 301 15.00 -0.59 -14.21
CA LYS A 301 15.00 -2.01 -14.59
C LYS A 301 16.21 -2.36 -15.48
N LYS A 302 16.63 -1.45 -16.37
CA LYS A 302 17.81 -1.63 -17.24
C LYS A 302 19.11 -1.69 -16.43
N GLN A 303 19.09 -1.16 -15.20
CA GLN A 303 20.23 -1.12 -14.28
C GLN A 303 20.14 -2.22 -13.19
N GLY A 304 19.17 -3.14 -13.27
CA GLY A 304 18.99 -4.22 -12.30
C GLY A 304 18.27 -3.82 -11.00
N TYR A 305 17.71 -2.61 -10.93
CA TYR A 305 16.99 -2.12 -9.77
C TYR A 305 15.46 -2.27 -9.93
N SER A 306 14.74 -2.18 -8.82
CA SER A 306 13.28 -2.04 -8.83
C SER A 306 12.87 -0.75 -9.54
N THR A 307 11.82 -0.81 -10.37
CA THR A 307 11.24 0.37 -11.02
C THR A 307 10.63 1.36 -10.03
N ARG A 308 10.21 0.87 -8.85
CA ARG A 308 9.73 1.72 -7.74
C ARG A 308 10.80 1.74 -6.66
N GLN A 309 11.19 2.93 -6.24
CA GLN A 309 12.14 3.19 -5.16
C GLN A 309 11.46 4.07 -4.10
N VAL A 310 11.82 3.89 -2.84
CA VAL A 310 11.23 4.63 -1.73
C VAL A 310 12.35 5.29 -0.92
N LEU A 311 12.29 6.62 -0.83
CA LEU A 311 13.14 7.44 0.03
C LEU A 311 12.32 7.89 1.24
N LYS A 312 12.86 7.71 2.44
CA LYS A 312 12.26 8.20 3.70
C LYS A 312 13.22 9.20 4.34
N PHE A 313 12.65 10.22 5.00
CA PHE A 313 13.39 11.29 5.69
C PHE A 313 13.31 11.11 7.21
#